data_AF-A0A2E0BNY4-F1
#
_entry.id   AF-A0A2E0BNY4-F1
#
_cell.length_a   1.000
_cell.length_b   1.000
_cell.length_c   1.000
_cell.angle_alpha   90.00
_cell.angle_beta   90.00
_cell.angle_gamma   90.00
#
_symmetry.space_group_name_H-M   'P 1'
#
loop_
_entity.id
_entity.type
_entity.pdbx_description
1 polymer ?
#
loop_
_entity_poly.entity_id
_entity_poly.type
_entity_poly.pdbx_seq_one_letter_code
_entity_poly.pdbx_strand_id
1 'polypeptide(L)'
;MVKKNSDYTGGKTAQDIFANFNSAKIIGMHPVKGLLIRVIDKIQRINSFTNDKELSVSDETVTDACDDIVNYAILAKAMLIKERKEKKYSTKEEFVLPD
;
A
#
# COMPACT_ATOMS: atom_id res chain seq x y z
N MET A 1 -5.67 2.50 15.37
CA MET A 1 -4.90 2.77 14.13
C MET A 1 -3.61 3.57 14.36
N VAL A 2 -3.60 4.63 15.17
CA VAL A 2 -2.40 5.50 15.36
C VAL A 2 -1.12 4.74 15.78
N LYS A 3 -1.21 3.83 16.76
CA LYS A 3 -0.05 3.02 17.20
C LYS A 3 0.52 2.15 16.09
N LYS A 4 -0.34 1.38 15.41
CA LYS A 4 0.04 0.45 14.33
C LYS A 4 0.72 1.21 13.19
N ASN A 5 0.19 2.36 12.78
CA ASN A 5 0.76 3.15 11.68
C ASN A 5 2.19 3.64 12.01
N SER A 6 2.46 4.05 13.25
CA SER A 6 3.79 4.48 13.70
C SER A 6 4.86 3.40 13.51
N ASP A 7 4.51 2.12 13.70
CA ASP A 7 5.47 1.02 13.58
C ASP A 7 5.87 0.74 12.13
N TYR A 8 5.02 1.09 11.16
CA TYR A 8 5.26 0.84 9.74
C TYR A 8 5.78 2.05 8.96
N THR A 9 5.72 3.27 9.52
CA THR A 9 6.13 4.49 8.80
C THR A 9 7.44 5.10 9.29
N GLY A 10 8.12 4.48 10.26
CA GLY A 10 9.41 4.97 10.79
C GLY A 10 9.32 5.66 12.15
N GLY A 11 8.30 5.36 12.95
CA GLY A 11 8.17 5.83 14.33
C GLY A 11 7.38 7.13 14.49
N LYS A 12 7.45 7.73 15.69
CA LYS A 12 6.60 8.85 16.14
C LYS A 12 6.70 10.11 15.27
N THR A 13 7.77 10.27 14.49
CA THR A 13 8.04 11.46 13.67
C THR A 13 7.74 11.24 12.18
N ALA A 14 7.28 10.05 11.80
CA ALA A 14 7.05 9.68 10.41
C ALA A 14 6.01 10.58 9.73
N GLN A 15 6.45 11.29 8.69
CA GLN A 15 5.60 12.18 7.87
C GLN A 15 5.09 11.47 6.60
N ASP A 16 5.81 10.44 6.13
CA ASP A 16 5.42 9.71 4.92
C ASP A 16 4.53 8.51 5.26
N ILE A 17 3.23 8.68 5.05
CA ILE A 17 2.23 7.62 5.20
C ILE A 17 2.46 6.43 4.25
N PHE A 18 3.28 6.59 3.21
CA PHE A 18 3.61 5.55 2.25
C PHE A 18 5.00 4.93 2.46
N ALA A 19 5.72 5.29 3.54
CA ALA A 19 7.10 4.87 3.77
C ALA A 19 7.29 3.35 3.68
N ASN A 20 6.41 2.55 4.29
CA ASN A 20 6.47 1.10 4.22
C ASN A 20 6.39 0.58 2.77
N PHE A 21 5.49 1.14 1.96
CA PHE A 21 5.32 0.72 0.57
C PHE A 21 6.46 1.22 -0.31
N ASN A 22 7.02 2.39 0.00
CA ASN A 22 8.19 2.95 -0.67
C ASN A 22 9.44 2.08 -0.49
N SER A 23 9.52 1.29 0.59
CA SER A 23 10.62 0.34 0.81
C SER A 23 10.79 -0.69 -0.33
N ALA A 24 9.73 -0.99 -1.09
CA ALA A 24 9.80 -1.85 -2.27
C ALA A 24 10.82 -1.35 -3.32
N LYS A 25 11.15 -0.06 -3.32
CA LYS A 25 12.19 0.50 -4.18
C LYS A 25 13.59 -0.04 -3.89
N ILE A 26 13.87 -0.48 -2.66
CA ILE A 26 15.16 -1.06 -2.26
C ILE A 26 15.50 -2.28 -3.12
N ILE A 27 14.48 -3.02 -3.54
CA ILE A 27 14.61 -4.21 -4.41
C ILE A 27 14.26 -3.92 -5.88
N GLY A 28 14.23 -2.65 -6.29
CA GLY A 28 13.91 -2.26 -7.67
C GLY A 28 12.43 -2.43 -8.05
N MET A 29 11.53 -2.58 -7.08
CA MET A 29 10.11 -2.77 -7.33
C MET A 29 9.32 -1.46 -7.19
N HIS A 30 8.33 -1.28 -8.07
CA HIS A 30 7.37 -0.18 -7.93
C HIS A 30 6.56 -0.33 -6.62
N PRO A 31 6.43 0.70 -5.77
CA PRO A 31 5.72 0.62 -4.49
C PRO A 31 4.31 0.04 -4.57
N VAL A 32 3.52 0.45 -5.57
CA VAL A 32 2.16 -0.08 -5.78
C VAL A 32 2.18 -1.58 -6.12
N LYS A 33 3.19 -2.07 -6.85
CA LYS A 33 3.32 -3.52 -7.11
C LYS A 33 3.60 -4.28 -5.80
N GLY A 34 4.45 -3.73 -4.93
CA GLY A 34 4.68 -4.29 -3.59
C GLY A 34 3.40 -4.35 -2.74
N LEU A 35 2.55 -3.31 -2.82
CA LEU A 35 1.25 -3.31 -2.17
C LEU A 35 0.29 -4.37 -2.74
N LEU A 36 0.28 -4.57 -4.06
CA LEU A 36 -0.55 -5.61 -4.69
C LEU A 36 -0.16 -7.04 -4.28
N ILE A 37 1.10 -7.28 -3.94
CA ILE A 37 1.51 -8.57 -3.36
C ILE A 37 0.79 -8.81 -2.03
N ARG A 38 0.58 -7.76 -1.21
CA ARG A 38 -0.21 -7.88 0.02
C ARG A 38 -1.69 -8.14 -0.25
N VAL A 39 -2.24 -7.64 -1.34
CA VAL A 39 -3.60 -7.98 -1.77
C VAL A 39 -3.70 -9.47 -2.12
N ILE A 40 -2.71 -10.00 -2.85
CA ILE A 40 -2.65 -11.43 -3.20
C ILE A 40 -2.58 -12.30 -1.93
N ASP A 41 -1.77 -11.91 -0.95
CA ASP A 41 -1.68 -12.57 0.37
C ASP A 41 -3.06 -12.69 1.04
N LYS A 42 -3.85 -11.60 1.06
CA LYS A 42 -5.22 -11.62 1.61
C LYS A 42 -6.20 -12.45 0.78
N ILE A 43 -6.09 -12.44 -0.54
CA ILE A 43 -6.88 -13.31 -1.41
C ILE A 43 -6.61 -14.79 -1.08
N GLN A 44 -5.35 -15.17 -0.83
CA GLN A 44 -5.04 -16.54 -0.43
C GLN A 44 -5.67 -16.91 0.91
N ARG A 45 -5.71 -15.99 1.89
CA ARG A 45 -6.42 -16.21 3.15
C ARG A 45 -7.91 -16.47 2.93
N ILE A 46 -8.55 -15.72 2.04
CA ILE A 46 -9.96 -15.94 1.66
C ILE A 46 -10.15 -17.29 0.98
N ASN A 47 -9.23 -17.69 0.10
CA ASN A 47 -9.26 -19.00 -0.55
C ASN A 47 -9.16 -20.14 0.47
N SER A 48 -8.23 -20.07 1.42
CA SER A 48 -8.10 -21.06 2.51
C SER A 48 -9.41 -21.20 3.27
N PHE A 49 -10.00 -20.09 3.73
CA PHE A 49 -11.29 -20.15 4.40
C PHE A 49 -12.42 -20.68 3.50
N THR A 50 -12.39 -20.36 2.20
CA THR A 50 -13.43 -20.82 1.26
C THR A 50 -13.38 -22.33 1.08
N ASN A 51 -12.18 -22.90 1.03
CA ASN A 51 -11.94 -24.33 0.88
C ASN A 51 -12.23 -25.09 2.18
N ASP A 52 -11.69 -24.62 3.30
CA ASP A 52 -11.59 -25.42 4.53
C ASP A 52 -12.64 -25.02 5.59
N LYS A 53 -13.30 -23.86 5.40
CA LYS A 53 -14.25 -23.22 6.36
C LYS A 53 -13.64 -22.87 7.73
N GLU A 54 -12.34 -23.02 7.87
CA GLU A 54 -11.57 -22.66 9.06
C GLU A 54 -10.25 -22.00 8.68
N LEU A 55 -9.65 -21.29 9.64
CA LEU A 55 -8.32 -20.71 9.53
C LEU A 55 -7.52 -21.10 10.78
N SER A 56 -6.30 -21.60 10.59
CA SER A 56 -5.47 -22.05 11.72
C SER A 56 -4.91 -20.92 12.58
N VAL A 57 -4.90 -19.68 12.07
CA VAL A 57 -4.44 -18.48 12.78
C VAL A 57 -5.65 -17.70 13.27
N SER A 58 -5.87 -17.67 14.59
CA SER A 58 -7.05 -17.07 15.24
C SER A 58 -7.09 -15.55 15.20
N ASP A 59 -5.93 -14.90 15.14
CA ASP A 59 -5.80 -13.45 15.37
C ASP A 59 -6.11 -12.60 14.14
N GLU A 60 -6.54 -13.23 13.04
CA GLU A 60 -6.91 -12.56 11.81
C GLU A 60 -8.09 -13.30 11.15
N THR A 61 -9.20 -12.63 10.97
CA THR A 61 -10.41 -13.24 10.40
C THR A 61 -10.44 -13.14 8.87
N VAL A 62 -11.34 -13.89 8.22
CA VAL A 62 -11.59 -13.71 6.78
C VAL A 62 -12.17 -12.32 6.47
N THR A 63 -12.93 -11.74 7.40
CA THR A 63 -13.45 -10.38 7.27
C THR A 63 -12.35 -9.32 7.37
N ASP A 64 -11.36 -9.51 8.25
CA ASP A 64 -10.19 -8.63 8.30
C ASP A 64 -9.41 -8.66 6.98
N ALA A 65 -9.32 -9.82 6.33
CA ALA A 65 -8.69 -9.94 5.01
C ALA A 65 -9.43 -9.13 3.94
N CYS A 66 -10.77 -9.15 3.94
CA CYS A 66 -11.58 -8.33 3.05
C CYS A 66 -11.37 -6.83 3.30
N ASP A 67 -11.37 -6.41 4.56
CA ASP A 67 -11.15 -5.01 4.94
C ASP A 67 -9.73 -4.54 4.55
N ASP A 68 -8.72 -5.39 4.73
CA ASP A 68 -7.35 -5.12 4.28
C ASP A 68 -7.28 -4.92 2.76
N ILE A 69 -7.98 -5.74 1.96
CA ILE A 69 -8.03 -5.57 0.50
C ILE A 69 -8.62 -4.21 0.12
N VAL A 70 -9.72 -3.80 0.74
CA VAL A 70 -10.35 -2.49 0.50
C VAL A 70 -9.40 -1.36 0.87
N ASN A 71 -8.76 -1.45 2.03
CA ASN A 71 -7.79 -0.45 2.50
C ASN A 71 -6.58 -0.35 1.55
N TYR A 72 -6.04 -1.48 1.09
CA TYR A 72 -4.94 -1.50 0.14
C TYR A 72 -5.34 -0.93 -1.23
N ALA A 73 -6.57 -1.17 -1.69
CA ALA A 73 -7.07 -0.55 -2.92
C ALA A 73 -7.15 0.99 -2.81
N ILE A 74 -7.61 1.50 -1.67
CA ILE A 74 -7.65 2.95 -1.37
C ILE A 74 -6.24 3.54 -1.36
N LEU A 75 -5.29 2.88 -0.69
CA LEU A 75 -3.89 3.31 -0.63
C LEU A 75 -3.22 3.30 -2.01
N ALA A 76 -3.42 2.24 -2.79
CA ALA A 76 -2.92 2.15 -4.16
C ALA A 76 -3.44 3.31 -5.02
N LYS A 77 -4.74 3.60 -4.94
CA LYS A 77 -5.36 4.74 -5.62
C LYS A 77 -4.71 6.07 -5.20
N ALA A 78 -4.51 6.29 -3.90
CA ALA A 78 -3.88 7.51 -3.40
C ALA A 78 -2.44 7.68 -3.91
N MET A 79 -1.64 6.62 -3.90
CA MET A 79 -0.27 6.62 -4.41
C MET A 79 -0.22 6.94 -5.91
N LEU A 80 -1.10 6.32 -6.71
CA LEU A 80 -1.18 6.58 -8.15
C LEU A 80 -1.64 8.01 -8.48
N ILE A 81 -2.57 8.57 -7.70
CA ILE A 81 -2.97 9.97 -7.83
C ILE A 81 -1.80 10.91 -7.52
N LYS A 82 -1.04 10.64 -6.46
CA LYS A 82 0.15 11.41 -6.09
C LYS A 82 1.19 11.38 -7.22
N GLU A 83 1.53 10.20 -7.73
CA GLU A 83 2.49 10.03 -8.83
C GLU A 83 2.06 10.79 -10.10
N ARG A 84 0.77 10.74 -10.45
CA ARG A 84 0.24 11.50 -11.60
C ARG A 84 0.31 13.01 -11.40
N LYS A 85 0.09 13.50 -10.18
CA LYS A 85 0.23 14.93 -9.86
C LYS A 85 1.69 15.35 -9.96
N GLU A 86 2.61 14.60 -9.38
CA GLU A 86 4.06 14.87 -9.44
C GLU A 86 4.56 14.93 -10.90
N LYS A 87 4.14 13.98 -11.75
CA LYS A 87 4.43 14.05 -13.20
C LYS A 87 3.95 15.34 -13.84
N LYS A 88 2.70 15.77 -13.57
CA LYS A 88 2.14 17.02 -14.13
C LYS A 88 2.91 18.28 -13.70
N TYR A 89 3.46 18.32 -12.48
CA TYR A 89 4.30 19.45 -12.04
C TYR A 89 5.66 19.43 -12.73
N SER A 90 6.30 18.26 -12.83
CA SER A 90 7.57 18.11 -13.54
C SER A 90 7.49 18.55 -15.01
N THR A 91 6.40 18.20 -15.71
CA THR A 91 6.21 18.63 -17.11
C THR A 91 5.88 20.12 -17.25
N LYS A 92 5.34 20.77 -16.21
CA LYS A 92 5.07 22.22 -16.22
C LYS A 92 6.32 23.03 -15.94
N GLU A 93 7.20 22.58 -15.04
CA GLU A 93 8.47 23.27 -14.76
C GLU A 93 9.43 23.22 -15.95
N GLU A 94 9.49 22.11 -16.69
CA GLU A 94 10.26 22.01 -17.94
C GLU A 94 9.77 22.99 -19.03
N PHE A 95 8.52 23.44 -18.99
CA PHE A 95 7.95 24.37 -19.98
C PHE A 95 8.12 25.85 -19.60
N VAL A 96 8.61 26.16 -18.41
CA VAL A 96 8.74 27.55 -17.88
C VAL A 96 10.16 28.11 -18.05
N LEU A 97 11.06 27.42 -18.76
CA LEU A 97 12.35 27.98 -19.19
C LEU A 97 12.35 28.35 -20.68
N PRO A 98 11.92 29.57 -21.02
CA PRO A 98 12.53 30.37 -22.08
C PRO A 98 13.35 31.52 -21.48
N ASP A 99 14.50 31.80 -22.11
CA ASP A 99 15.44 32.89 -21.78
C ASP A 99 14.78 34.27 -21.60
#